data_AF-A0AAC9X1G2-F1
#
_entry.id   AF-A0AAC9X1G2-F1
#
_cell.length_a   1.000
_cell.length_b   1.000
_cell.length_c   1.000
_cell.angle_alpha   90.00
_cell.angle_beta   90.00
_cell.angle_gamma   90.00
#
_symmetry.space_group_name_H-M   'P 1'
#
loop_
_entity.id
_entity.type
_entity.pdbx_description
1 polymer ?
#
loop_
_entity_poly.entity_id
_entity_poly.type
_entity_poly.pdbx_seq_one_letter_code
_entity_poly.pdbx_strand_id
1 'polypeptide(L)'
;MTYEELISKLRQRQALIVHFSHHACMRDGGIFPADLHAAALNSRLWALSCCLVWPSHSMSLPGSIGLVLHPRCLASIVSVKASDSGSLTNPNGEEDGLGEPLDQSSFDRSFDVEAGAYNEWRVKESDVIGVYFEGDGRELYAKKYISHEDPETGMPIAIDIGIKIIPLAEVHESFPDLPVYTRIDGKIMATNIPGSVIYPWSLTGHF
;
A
#
# COMPACT_ATOMS: atom_id res chain seq x y z
N MET A 1 16.43 -9.52 -14.33
CA MET A 1 15.10 -10.02 -14.74
C MET A 1 14.48 -9.05 -15.72
N THR A 2 13.52 -9.46 -16.55
CA THR A 2 12.74 -8.55 -17.41
C THR A 2 11.48 -8.08 -16.68
N TYR A 3 10.79 -7.10 -17.28
CA TYR A 3 9.52 -6.61 -16.76
C TYR A 3 8.41 -7.67 -16.87
N GLU A 4 8.36 -8.42 -17.97
CA GLU A 4 7.41 -9.51 -18.17
C GLU A 4 7.63 -10.65 -17.16
N GLU A 5 8.90 -10.95 -16.84
CA GLU A 5 9.25 -11.90 -15.78
C GLU A 5 8.76 -11.43 -14.41
N LEU A 6 8.93 -10.14 -14.08
CA LEU A 6 8.40 -9.54 -12.85
C LEU A 6 6.89 -9.72 -12.77
N ILE A 7 6.15 -9.28 -13.79
CA ILE A 7 4.68 -9.37 -13.82
C ILE A 7 4.20 -10.82 -13.73
N SER A 8 4.89 -11.74 -14.44
CA SER A 8 4.59 -13.18 -14.37
C SER A 8 4.79 -13.74 -12.96
N LYS A 9 5.89 -13.37 -12.27
CA LYS A 9 6.18 -13.82 -10.91
C LYS A 9 5.21 -13.23 -9.88
N LEU A 10 4.88 -11.95 -9.98
CA LEU A 10 3.84 -11.31 -9.15
C LEU A 10 2.51 -12.03 -9.29
N ARG A 11 2.13 -12.39 -10.54
CA ARG A 11 0.93 -13.19 -10.81
C ARG A 11 0.99 -14.58 -10.19
N GLN A 12 2.10 -15.31 -10.36
CA GLN A 12 2.27 -16.66 -9.80
C GLN A 12 2.21 -16.68 -8.28
N ARG A 13 2.75 -15.64 -7.63
CA ARG A 13 2.73 -15.49 -6.16
C ARG A 13 1.43 -14.91 -5.63
N GLN A 14 0.54 -14.48 -6.53
CA GLN A 14 -0.60 -13.64 -6.18
C GLN A 14 -0.17 -12.47 -5.26
N ALA A 15 0.96 -11.83 -5.58
CA ALA A 15 1.48 -10.69 -4.85
C ALA A 15 1.05 -9.32 -5.43
N LEU A 16 0.69 -8.38 -4.56
CA LEU A 16 0.39 -6.98 -4.86
C LEU A 16 1.53 -6.07 -4.39
N ILE A 17 1.76 -4.98 -5.10
CA ILE A 17 2.61 -3.88 -4.62
C ILE A 17 1.67 -2.84 -4.01
N VAL A 18 1.78 -2.58 -2.70
CA VAL A 18 0.83 -1.75 -1.96
C VAL A 18 1.51 -0.61 -1.24
N HIS A 19 1.16 0.64 -1.58
CA HIS A 19 1.55 1.82 -0.82
C HIS A 19 0.51 2.11 0.27
N PHE A 20 0.89 1.95 1.54
CA PHE A 20 -0.03 2.08 2.66
C PHE A 20 -0.14 3.51 3.19
N SER A 21 -1.35 3.86 3.63
CA SER A 21 -1.57 4.98 4.55
C SER A 21 -0.90 4.63 5.88
N HIS A 22 0.17 5.35 6.21
CA HIS A 22 1.07 4.96 7.29
C HIS A 22 0.54 5.46 8.65
N HIS A 23 0.03 4.55 9.48
CA HIS A 23 -0.48 4.93 10.81
C HIS A 23 0.63 5.06 11.86
N ALA A 24 1.79 4.42 11.65
CA ALA A 24 2.92 4.51 12.59
C ALA A 24 3.68 5.85 12.55
N CYS A 25 3.35 6.78 11.64
CA CYS A 25 3.95 8.12 11.58
C CYS A 25 2.87 9.18 11.87
N MET A 26 2.77 9.60 13.13
CA MET A 26 1.76 10.55 13.62
C MET A 26 2.14 12.03 13.45
N ARG A 27 3.03 12.34 12.51
CA ARG A 27 3.40 13.73 12.21
C ARG A 27 2.25 14.47 11.51
N ASP A 28 2.28 15.80 11.56
CA ASP A 28 1.33 16.66 10.86
C ASP A 28 1.27 16.33 9.36
N GLY A 29 0.05 16.29 8.82
CA GLY A 29 -0.23 15.92 7.44
C GLY A 29 -0.31 14.41 7.20
N GLY A 30 -0.70 14.02 5.99
CA GLY A 30 -0.83 12.61 5.61
C GLY A 30 -1.89 11.86 6.42
N ILE A 31 -3.16 12.22 6.25
CA ILE A 31 -4.31 11.58 6.89
C ILE A 31 -5.17 10.86 5.84
N PHE A 32 -5.79 9.75 6.23
CA PHE A 32 -6.70 9.02 5.34
C PHE A 32 -7.99 9.81 5.11
N PRO A 33 -8.54 9.90 3.86
CA PRO A 33 -8.00 9.33 2.62
C PRO A 33 -7.10 10.30 1.82
N ALA A 34 -6.92 11.54 2.30
CA ALA A 34 -6.24 12.61 1.57
C ALA A 34 -4.77 12.27 1.24
N ASP A 35 -4.09 11.52 2.11
CA ASP A 35 -2.73 11.03 1.89
C ASP A 35 -2.64 10.08 0.71
N LEU A 36 -3.55 9.11 0.62
CA LEU A 36 -3.63 8.18 -0.49
C LEU A 36 -4.09 8.89 -1.77
N HIS A 37 -5.01 9.86 -1.71
CA HIS A 37 -5.33 10.67 -2.89
C HIS A 37 -4.11 11.44 -3.40
N ALA A 38 -3.34 12.06 -2.52
CA ALA A 38 -2.11 12.75 -2.88
C ALA A 38 -1.08 11.77 -3.48
N ALA A 39 -0.91 10.59 -2.88
CA ALA A 39 -0.04 9.54 -3.42
C ALA A 39 -0.51 9.05 -4.80
N ALA A 40 -1.82 8.90 -5.01
CA ALA A 40 -2.39 8.48 -6.28
C ALA A 40 -2.09 9.51 -7.39
N LEU A 41 -2.33 10.80 -7.11
CA LEU A 41 -2.05 11.90 -8.03
C LEU A 41 -0.57 12.01 -8.40
N ASN A 42 0.33 11.63 -7.48
CA ASN A 42 1.77 11.77 -7.63
C ASN A 42 2.51 10.44 -7.83
N SER A 43 1.80 9.32 -8.01
CA SER A 43 2.36 7.96 -8.17
C SER A 43 3.30 7.80 -9.37
N ARG A 44 3.22 8.75 -10.32
CA ARG A 44 4.13 8.85 -11.47
C ARG A 44 5.35 9.75 -11.24
N LEU A 45 5.32 10.59 -10.23
CA LEU A 45 6.33 11.61 -9.96
C LEU A 45 7.22 11.24 -8.76
N TRP A 46 6.63 10.62 -7.74
CA TRP A 46 7.31 10.30 -6.49
C TRP A 46 7.63 8.81 -6.40
N ALA A 47 8.76 8.48 -5.78
CA ALA A 47 8.99 7.14 -5.28
C ALA A 47 8.17 6.94 -4.00
N LEU A 48 7.29 5.95 -4.01
CA LEU A 48 6.43 5.57 -2.90
C LEU A 48 7.01 4.33 -2.21
N SER A 49 6.99 4.33 -0.87
CA SER A 49 7.32 3.15 -0.07
C SER A 49 6.13 2.20 -0.09
N CYS A 50 6.35 1.01 -0.60
CA CYS A 50 5.34 -0.02 -0.80
C CYS A 50 5.73 -1.29 -0.06
N CYS A 51 4.75 -2.12 0.28
CA CYS A 51 4.99 -3.51 0.63
C CYS A 51 4.59 -4.41 -0.54
N LEU A 52 5.30 -5.51 -0.71
CA LEU A 52 4.88 -6.63 -1.54
C LEU A 52 4.03 -7.58 -0.68
N VAL A 53 2.72 -7.61 -0.96
CA VAL A 53 1.67 -8.28 -0.17
C VAL A 53 1.18 -9.53 -0.90
N TRP A 54 1.28 -10.72 -0.29
CA TRP A 54 0.81 -11.99 -0.88
C TRP A 54 -0.15 -12.76 0.05
N PRO A 55 -0.94 -13.74 -0.43
CA PRO A 55 -2.08 -14.27 0.31
C PRO A 55 -1.77 -15.04 1.61
N SER A 56 -0.51 -15.31 1.90
CA SER A 56 -0.08 -16.02 3.11
C SER A 56 0.94 -15.23 3.94
N HIS A 57 1.11 -13.93 3.67
CA HIS A 57 2.03 -13.13 4.47
C HIS A 57 1.58 -13.05 5.92
N SER A 58 2.54 -12.93 6.83
CA SER A 58 2.31 -12.65 8.26
C SER A 58 2.98 -11.33 8.68
N MET A 59 3.26 -10.46 7.71
CA MET A 59 3.92 -9.17 7.95
C MET A 59 3.10 -8.26 8.87
N SER A 60 3.82 -7.46 9.67
CA SER A 60 3.26 -6.32 10.41
C SER A 60 3.19 -5.12 9.49
N LEU A 61 2.11 -5.01 8.71
CA LEU A 61 1.96 -3.94 7.72
C LEU A 61 1.94 -2.54 8.37
N PRO A 62 2.52 -1.51 7.71
CA PRO A 62 2.57 -0.14 8.23
C PRO A 62 1.23 0.61 8.18
N GLY A 63 0.21 0.01 7.55
CA GLY A 63 -1.13 0.56 7.34
C GLY A 63 -2.17 -0.54 7.19
N SER A 64 -3.43 -0.23 7.49
CA SER A 64 -4.55 -1.15 7.19
C SER A 64 -5.06 -1.01 5.77
N ILE A 65 -4.82 0.15 5.12
CA ILE A 65 -5.37 0.52 3.81
C ILE A 65 -4.25 1.11 2.96
N GLY A 66 -4.20 0.76 1.68
CA GLY A 66 -3.19 1.26 0.75
C GLY A 66 -3.61 1.20 -0.71
N LEU A 67 -2.85 1.85 -1.58
CA LEU A 67 -3.04 1.82 -3.03
C LEU A 67 -2.32 0.63 -3.63
N VAL A 68 -2.98 -0.10 -4.52
CA VAL A 68 -2.33 -1.12 -5.35
C VAL A 68 -1.70 -0.44 -6.56
N LEU A 69 -0.38 -0.55 -6.65
CA LEU A 69 0.41 0.06 -7.70
C LEU A 69 0.81 -0.95 -8.76
N HIS A 70 0.72 -0.52 -10.02
CA HIS A 70 1.26 -1.23 -11.17
C HIS A 70 2.47 -0.46 -11.70
N PRO A 71 3.71 -0.94 -11.50
CA PRO A 71 4.88 -0.33 -12.14
C PRO A 71 4.69 -0.32 -13.67
N ARG A 72 5.23 0.66 -14.38
CA ARG A 72 5.09 0.72 -15.85
C ARG A 72 6.21 0.00 -16.58
N CYS A 73 7.35 -0.17 -15.92
CA CYS A 73 8.50 -0.92 -16.41
C CYS A 73 9.34 -1.44 -15.23
N LEU A 74 10.42 -2.18 -15.51
CA LEU A 74 11.30 -2.66 -14.45
C LEU A 74 12.00 -1.51 -13.70
N ALA A 75 12.37 -0.45 -14.41
CA ALA A 75 13.03 0.73 -13.82
C ALA A 75 12.12 1.56 -12.89
N SER A 76 10.80 1.31 -12.91
CA SER A 76 9.86 1.83 -11.92
C SER A 76 10.15 1.28 -10.50
N ILE A 77 10.78 0.11 -10.39
CA ILE A 77 11.22 -0.45 -9.10
C ILE A 77 12.62 0.08 -8.80
N VAL A 78 12.69 1.04 -7.90
CA VAL A 78 13.94 1.71 -7.51
C VAL A 78 14.80 0.78 -6.67
N SER A 79 14.20 0.17 -5.66
CA SER A 79 14.88 -0.75 -4.75
C SER A 79 13.89 -1.64 -4.03
N VAL A 80 14.37 -2.78 -3.51
CA VAL A 80 13.59 -3.76 -2.75
C VAL A 80 14.38 -4.28 -1.56
N LYS A 81 13.69 -4.63 -0.48
CA LYS A 81 14.28 -5.27 0.69
C LYS A 81 13.24 -6.08 1.46
N ALA A 82 13.67 -7.18 2.09
CA ALA A 82 12.85 -8.03 2.94
C ALA A 82 12.54 -7.42 4.33
N SER A 83 12.96 -6.19 4.57
CA SER A 83 12.74 -5.41 5.79
C SER A 83 12.46 -3.96 5.41
N ASP A 84 12.10 -3.13 6.38
CA ASP A 84 12.22 -1.68 6.24
C ASP A 84 13.66 -1.34 5.81
N SER A 85 13.79 -0.57 4.73
CA SER A 85 15.07 -0.18 4.15
C SER A 85 15.47 1.24 4.54
N GLY A 86 14.58 2.00 5.18
CA GLY A 86 14.83 3.38 5.59
C GLY A 86 15.15 4.24 4.38
N SER A 87 14.12 4.66 3.66
CA SER A 87 14.29 5.40 2.40
C SER A 87 14.19 6.91 2.58
N LEU A 88 15.04 7.66 1.88
CA LEU A 88 15.04 9.11 1.81
C LEU A 88 15.15 9.56 0.35
N THR A 89 14.25 10.43 -0.09
CA THR A 89 14.43 11.16 -1.34
C THR A 89 15.20 12.45 -1.05
N ASN A 90 16.38 12.57 -1.63
CA ASN A 90 17.23 13.75 -1.51
C ASN A 90 16.64 14.95 -2.29
N PRO A 91 17.04 16.20 -1.97
CA PRO A 91 16.55 17.39 -2.70
C PRO A 91 16.84 17.40 -4.20
N ASN A 92 17.83 16.63 -4.66
CA ASN A 92 18.17 16.44 -6.06
C ASN A 92 17.31 15.34 -6.75
N GLY A 93 16.41 14.68 -6.02
CA GLY A 93 15.56 13.59 -6.50
C GLY A 93 16.22 12.22 -6.50
N GLU A 94 17.44 12.09 -5.97
CA GLU A 94 18.08 10.79 -5.76
C GLU A 94 17.45 10.05 -4.58
N GLU A 95 17.34 8.73 -4.70
CA GLU A 95 16.78 7.86 -3.67
C GLU A 95 17.94 7.20 -2.91
N ASP A 96 18.06 7.52 -1.62
CA ASP A 96 18.99 6.89 -0.69
C ASP A 96 18.24 5.92 0.21
N GLY A 97 18.89 4.81 0.55
CA GLY A 97 18.36 3.81 1.48
C GLY A 97 19.19 2.53 1.47
N LEU A 98 18.81 1.58 2.32
CA LEU A 98 19.46 0.27 2.41
C LEU A 98 18.84 -0.78 1.48
N GLY A 99 18.03 -0.34 0.50
CA GLY A 99 17.37 -1.20 -0.47
C GLY A 99 18.35 -1.70 -1.53
N GLU A 100 18.04 -2.85 -2.12
CA GLU A 100 18.85 -3.49 -3.15
C GLU A 100 18.20 -3.33 -4.53
N PRO A 101 18.98 -3.32 -5.62
CA PRO A 101 18.41 -3.38 -6.97
C PRO A 101 17.53 -4.61 -7.16
N LEU A 102 16.46 -4.47 -7.96
CA LEU A 102 15.59 -5.59 -8.29
C LEU A 102 16.28 -6.56 -9.25
N ASP A 103 16.54 -7.76 -8.78
CA ASP A 103 16.94 -8.92 -9.56
C ASP A 103 16.18 -10.17 -9.11
N GLN A 104 16.54 -11.33 -9.66
CA GLN A 104 15.87 -12.58 -9.29
C GLN A 104 16.00 -12.90 -7.79
N SER A 105 17.18 -12.65 -7.23
CA SER A 105 17.54 -13.00 -5.87
C SER A 105 16.88 -12.06 -4.86
N SER A 106 16.89 -10.74 -5.12
CA SER A 106 16.25 -9.75 -4.26
C SER A 106 14.72 -9.81 -4.35
N PHE A 107 14.16 -10.19 -5.52
CA PHE A 107 12.75 -10.52 -5.65
C PHE A 107 12.35 -11.69 -4.74
N ASP A 108 13.08 -12.82 -4.81
CA ASP A 108 12.75 -14.00 -4.02
C ASP A 108 12.88 -13.73 -2.51
N ARG A 109 13.95 -13.02 -2.10
CA ARG A 109 14.14 -12.60 -0.70
C ARG A 109 13.04 -11.69 -0.17
N SER A 110 12.33 -10.95 -1.03
CA SER A 110 11.26 -10.04 -0.58
C SER A 110 10.11 -10.77 0.14
N PHE A 111 10.01 -12.09 0.00
CA PHE A 111 9.03 -12.93 0.69
C PHE A 111 9.54 -13.49 2.04
N ASP A 112 10.84 -13.38 2.31
CA ASP A 112 11.49 -13.89 3.52
C ASP A 112 11.55 -12.80 4.60
N VAL A 113 10.36 -12.38 5.08
CA VAL A 113 10.21 -11.28 6.04
C VAL A 113 10.21 -11.80 7.47
N GLU A 114 11.02 -11.20 8.35
CA GLU A 114 11.05 -11.54 9.77
C GLU A 114 9.71 -11.30 10.47
N ALA A 115 9.43 -12.09 11.51
CA ALA A 115 8.22 -11.93 12.31
C ALA A 115 8.21 -10.54 12.97
N GLY A 116 7.09 -9.83 12.82
CA GLY A 116 6.95 -8.46 13.34
C GLY A 116 7.42 -7.36 12.37
N ALA A 117 7.96 -7.70 11.20
CA ALA A 117 8.43 -6.75 10.19
C ALA A 117 7.54 -6.73 8.93
N TYR A 118 7.89 -5.85 8.00
CA TYR A 118 7.35 -5.79 6.63
C TYR A 118 8.50 -5.60 5.63
N ASN A 119 8.31 -6.04 4.38
CA ASN A 119 9.23 -5.73 3.28
C ASN A 119 9.01 -4.30 2.76
N GLU A 120 10.05 -3.68 2.22
CA GLU A 120 9.95 -2.37 1.60
C GLU A 120 10.39 -2.43 0.13
N TRP A 121 9.52 -1.95 -0.74
CA TRP A 121 9.75 -1.75 -2.17
C TRP A 121 9.58 -0.26 -2.46
N ARG A 122 10.58 0.36 -3.09
CA ARG A 122 10.50 1.75 -3.56
C ARG A 122 10.06 1.76 -5.01
N VAL A 123 8.91 2.36 -5.27
CA VAL A 123 8.24 2.30 -6.58
C VAL A 123 7.88 3.70 -7.07
N LYS A 124 8.29 4.05 -8.28
CA LYS A 124 7.95 5.31 -8.97
C LYS A 124 7.37 5.02 -10.35
N GLU A 125 6.86 6.04 -11.05
CA GLU A 125 6.33 5.89 -12.41
C GLU A 125 5.30 4.74 -12.52
N SER A 126 4.35 4.71 -11.58
CA SER A 126 3.36 3.64 -11.45
C SER A 126 1.94 4.14 -11.73
N ASP A 127 1.07 3.21 -12.10
CA ASP A 127 -0.37 3.43 -12.22
C ASP A 127 -1.09 2.88 -10.99
N VAL A 128 -2.06 3.62 -10.47
CA VAL A 128 -2.95 3.13 -9.40
C VAL A 128 -4.05 2.29 -10.04
N ILE A 129 -4.13 1.03 -9.66
CA ILE A 129 -5.06 0.05 -10.24
C ILE A 129 -6.05 -0.54 -9.22
N GLY A 130 -6.01 -0.06 -7.99
CA GLY A 130 -6.96 -0.41 -6.96
C GLY A 130 -6.53 0.06 -5.57
N VAL A 131 -7.31 -0.38 -4.59
CA VAL A 131 -7.05 -0.18 -3.16
C VAL A 131 -6.95 -1.56 -2.52
N TYR A 132 -6.05 -1.72 -1.57
CA TYR A 132 -5.94 -2.90 -0.73
C TYR A 132 -6.30 -2.54 0.71
N PHE A 133 -7.01 -3.44 1.39
CA PHE A 133 -7.11 -3.41 2.85
C PHE A 133 -6.79 -4.77 3.44
N GLU A 134 -6.17 -4.78 4.62
CA GLU A 134 -5.90 -6.02 5.37
C GLU A 134 -7.19 -6.51 6.05
N GLY A 135 -7.82 -7.56 5.49
CA GLY A 135 -9.19 -7.98 5.82
C GLY A 135 -9.34 -9.26 6.61
N ASP A 136 -8.31 -9.71 7.35
CA ASP A 136 -8.36 -10.95 8.15
C ASP A 136 -9.15 -10.81 9.46
N GLY A 137 -10.39 -10.30 9.36
CA GLY A 137 -11.27 -10.01 10.51
C GLY A 137 -10.78 -8.89 11.43
N ARG A 138 -9.78 -8.11 10.98
CA ARG A 138 -9.19 -7.02 11.75
C ARG A 138 -9.95 -5.71 11.50
N GLU A 139 -9.96 -4.88 12.52
CA GLU A 139 -10.42 -3.50 12.41
C GLU A 139 -9.53 -2.71 11.44
N LEU A 140 -10.13 -1.84 10.63
CA LEU A 140 -9.37 -0.98 9.73
C LEU A 140 -8.92 0.26 10.48
N TYR A 141 -7.62 0.34 10.75
CA TYR A 141 -7.03 1.49 11.42
C TYR A 141 -6.57 2.52 10.38
N ALA A 142 -7.08 3.74 10.50
CA ALA A 142 -6.71 4.87 9.67
C ALA A 142 -6.26 6.05 10.54
N LYS A 143 -5.28 6.79 10.03
CA LYS A 143 -4.83 8.06 10.62
C LYS A 143 -5.86 9.14 10.31
N LYS A 144 -6.45 9.73 11.35
CA LYS A 144 -7.55 10.69 11.27
C LYS A 144 -7.34 11.86 12.23
N TYR A 145 -8.00 12.97 11.95
CA TYR A 145 -8.22 13.98 12.98
C TYR A 145 -9.18 13.44 14.04
N ILE A 146 -8.81 13.63 15.30
CA ILE A 146 -9.62 13.31 16.47
C ILE A 146 -9.96 14.63 17.15
N SER A 147 -11.25 14.91 17.30
CA SER A 147 -11.71 16.04 18.12
C SER A 147 -11.86 15.56 19.55
N HIS A 148 -11.23 16.28 20.47
CA HIS A 148 -11.42 16.11 21.90
C HIS A 148 -12.47 17.09 22.37
N GLU A 149 -13.58 16.57 22.90
CA GLU A 149 -14.68 17.37 23.42
C GLU A 149 -14.59 17.46 24.95
N ASP A 150 -15.03 18.61 25.48
CA ASP A 150 -15.26 18.79 26.90
C ASP A 150 -16.36 17.84 27.37
N PRO A 151 -16.11 16.96 28.35
CA PRO A 151 -17.12 16.03 28.85
C PRO A 151 -18.35 16.73 29.44
N GLU A 152 -18.22 17.96 29.94
CA GLU A 152 -19.30 18.71 30.58
C GLU A 152 -20.10 19.54 29.58
N THR A 153 -19.43 20.14 28.58
CA THR A 153 -20.07 21.08 27.65
C THR A 153 -20.29 20.52 26.24
N GLY A 154 -19.63 19.42 25.89
CA GLY A 154 -19.64 18.85 24.52
C GLY A 154 -18.92 19.73 23.50
N MET A 155 -18.24 20.79 23.93
CA MET A 155 -17.56 21.73 23.04
C MET A 155 -16.17 21.19 22.67
N PRO A 156 -15.72 21.34 21.41
CA PRO A 156 -14.37 20.95 21.02
C PRO A 156 -13.31 21.75 21.79
N ILE A 157 -12.43 21.05 22.51
CA ILE A 157 -11.29 21.63 23.24
C ILE A 157 -10.02 21.56 22.38
N ALA A 158 -9.84 20.46 21.64
CA ALA A 158 -8.64 20.25 20.83
C ALA A 158 -8.94 19.39 19.60
N ILE A 159 -8.08 19.51 18.58
CA ILE A 159 -8.01 18.59 17.45
C ILE A 159 -6.59 18.05 17.41
N ASP A 160 -6.45 16.73 17.44
CA ASP A 160 -5.17 16.03 17.32
C ASP A 160 -5.23 15.03 16.16
N ILE A 161 -4.10 14.44 15.82
CA ILE A 161 -4.01 13.34 14.86
C ILE A 161 -3.83 12.03 15.62
N GLY A 162 -4.70 11.07 15.34
CA GLY A 162 -4.61 9.76 15.96
C GLY A 162 -5.10 8.63 15.06
N ILE A 163 -5.09 7.42 15.61
CA ILE A 163 -5.60 6.22 14.95
C ILE A 163 -7.08 6.09 15.30
N LYS A 164 -7.90 5.91 14.27
CA LYS A 164 -9.33 5.61 14.40
C LYS A 164 -9.67 4.36 13.61
N ILE A 165 -10.57 3.56 14.17
CA ILE A 165 -11.20 2.45 13.45
C ILE A 165 -12.22 3.03 12.47
N ILE A 166 -12.10 2.67 11.19
CA ILE A 166 -13.03 3.10 10.14
C ILE A 166 -13.80 1.90 9.57
N PRO A 167 -15.05 2.09 9.11
CA PRO A 167 -15.77 1.04 8.41
C PRO A 167 -15.24 0.85 6.99
N LEU A 168 -15.37 -0.36 6.45
CA LEU A 168 -15.03 -0.64 5.03
C LEU A 168 -15.81 0.26 4.05
N ALA A 169 -17.04 0.66 4.40
CA ALA A 169 -17.83 1.59 3.60
C ALA A 169 -17.08 2.91 3.32
N GLU A 170 -16.33 3.42 4.29
CA GLU A 170 -15.56 4.66 4.12
C GLU A 170 -14.42 4.50 3.09
N VAL A 171 -13.84 3.29 2.99
CA VAL A 171 -12.84 2.97 1.95
C VAL A 171 -13.49 2.98 0.57
N HIS A 172 -14.67 2.37 0.42
CA HIS A 172 -15.43 2.39 -0.83
C HIS A 172 -15.85 3.80 -1.23
N GLU A 173 -16.33 4.61 -0.29
CA GLU A 173 -16.72 6.00 -0.52
C GLU A 173 -15.52 6.88 -0.92
N SER A 174 -14.34 6.61 -0.35
CA SER A 174 -13.12 7.35 -0.69
C SER A 174 -12.57 6.98 -2.07
N PHE A 175 -12.81 5.74 -2.54
CA PHE A 175 -12.28 5.25 -3.82
C PHE A 175 -13.38 4.54 -4.64
N PRO A 176 -14.42 5.27 -5.07
CA PRO A 176 -15.62 4.67 -5.67
C PRO A 176 -15.33 3.99 -7.02
N ASP A 177 -14.34 4.49 -7.76
CA ASP A 177 -14.02 4.03 -9.12
C ASP A 177 -12.90 2.96 -9.16
N LEU A 178 -12.40 2.54 -7.99
CA LEU A 178 -11.30 1.59 -7.92
C LEU A 178 -11.75 0.22 -7.37
N PRO A 179 -11.21 -0.89 -7.91
CA PRO A 179 -11.34 -2.18 -7.26
C PRO A 179 -10.73 -2.15 -5.86
N VAL A 180 -11.43 -2.72 -4.88
CA VAL A 180 -10.98 -2.81 -3.48
C VAL A 180 -10.67 -4.26 -3.14
N TYR A 181 -9.39 -4.57 -3.02
CA TYR A 181 -8.84 -5.89 -2.76
C TYR A 181 -8.62 -6.14 -1.28
N THR A 182 -8.71 -7.40 -0.89
CA THR A 182 -8.35 -7.88 0.44
C THR A 182 -7.95 -9.35 0.41
N ARG A 183 -7.43 -9.86 1.52
CA ARG A 183 -7.05 -11.26 1.69
C ARG A 183 -8.17 -12.03 2.40
N ILE A 184 -8.70 -13.06 1.76
CA ILE A 184 -9.73 -13.97 2.29
C ILE A 184 -9.34 -15.40 1.93
N ASP A 185 -9.34 -16.31 2.91
CA ASP A 185 -9.10 -17.76 2.72
C ASP A 185 -7.86 -18.10 1.90
N GLY A 186 -6.75 -17.41 2.18
CA GLY A 186 -5.48 -17.63 1.48
C GLY A 186 -5.48 -17.16 0.01
N LYS A 187 -6.37 -16.23 -0.35
CA LYS A 187 -6.43 -15.60 -1.67
C LYS A 187 -6.58 -14.09 -1.54
N ILE A 188 -6.14 -13.37 -2.57
CA ILE A 188 -6.48 -11.96 -2.74
C ILE A 188 -7.72 -11.87 -3.64
N MET A 189 -8.74 -11.18 -3.16
CA MET A 189 -10.03 -11.02 -3.81
C MET A 189 -10.48 -9.57 -3.78
N ALA A 190 -11.17 -9.14 -4.83
CA ALA A 190 -11.85 -7.85 -4.83
C ALA A 190 -13.24 -7.96 -4.16
N THR A 191 -13.63 -6.91 -3.46
CA THR A 191 -14.86 -6.87 -2.63
C THR A 191 -16.02 -6.12 -3.29
N ASN A 192 -15.72 -5.21 -4.21
CA ASN A 192 -16.71 -4.36 -4.90
C ASN A 192 -16.88 -4.66 -6.39
N ILE A 193 -16.22 -5.71 -6.91
CA ILE A 193 -16.39 -6.19 -8.29
C ILE A 193 -16.55 -7.73 -8.31
N PRO A 194 -17.20 -8.31 -9.33
CA PRO A 194 -17.36 -9.75 -9.42
C PRO A 194 -16.01 -10.48 -9.41
N GLY A 195 -15.91 -11.59 -8.67
CA GLY A 195 -14.66 -12.36 -8.53
C GLY A 195 -14.09 -12.96 -9.84
N SER A 196 -14.86 -12.92 -10.93
CA SER A 196 -14.39 -13.25 -12.28
C SER A 196 -13.54 -12.15 -12.92
N VAL A 197 -13.50 -10.95 -12.33
CA VAL A 197 -12.78 -9.79 -12.84
C VAL A 197 -11.51 -9.57 -12.03
N ILE A 198 -10.46 -10.18 -12.57
CA ILE A 198 -9.11 -9.63 -12.74
C ILE A 198 -8.31 -9.42 -11.46
N TYR A 199 -7.50 -10.43 -11.15
CA TYR A 199 -6.26 -10.22 -10.41
C TYR A 199 -5.47 -9.09 -11.10
N PRO A 200 -4.94 -8.09 -10.40
CA PRO A 200 -4.49 -6.80 -10.97
C PRO A 200 -3.46 -6.89 -12.10
N TRP A 201 -2.78 -8.03 -12.25
CA TRP A 201 -1.83 -8.31 -13.33
C TRP A 201 -2.45 -8.97 -14.57
N SER A 202 -3.76 -9.20 -14.60
CA SER A 202 -4.47 -9.79 -15.75
C SER A 202 -5.00 -8.73 -16.70
N LEU A 203 -4.11 -7.90 -17.24
CA LEU A 203 -4.44 -7.06 -18.38
C LEU A 203 -4.44 -7.90 -19.66
N THR A 204 -5.57 -8.55 -19.93
CA THR A 204 -6.06 -8.71 -21.30
C THR A 204 -7.30 -7.83 -21.43
N GLY A 205 -7.13 -6.60 -21.89
CA GLY A 205 -8.25 -5.72 -22.20
C GLY A 205 -7.88 -4.24 -22.08
N HIS A 206 -7.83 -3.57 -23.22
CA HIS A 206 -8.03 -2.13 -23.28
C HIS A 206 -9.38 -1.80 -22.62
N PHE A 207 -9.38 -0.85 -21.68
CA PHE A 207 -10.57 -0.07 -21.36
C PHE A 207 -10.75 1.01 -22.42
#